data_AF-A0A097R4K9-F1
#
_entry.id   AF-A0A097R4K9-F1
#
_cell.length_a   1.000
_cell.length_b   1.000
_cell.length_c   1.000
_cell.angle_alpha   90.00
_cell.angle_beta   90.00
_cell.angle_gamma   90.00
#
_symmetry.space_group_name_H-M   'P 1'
#
loop_
_entity.id
_entity.type
_entity.pdbx_description
1 polymer ?
#
loop_
_entity_poly.entity_id
_entity_poly.type
_entity_poly.pdbx_seq_one_letter_code
_entity_poly.pdbx_strand_id
1 'polypeptide(L)'
;MNYKNELITVWYHAIYMVTENGARREYPIYTQGNSEIDAAVRAAVSITESNSSVSNVTFKSIRIASYHEADTLDAELDAIAEEENKNE
;
A
#
# COMPACT_ATOMS: atom_id res chain seq x y z
N MET A 1 -6.89 -24.61 -21.80
CA MET A 1 -6.51 -23.41 -21.03
C MET A 1 -6.05 -23.86 -19.67
N ASN A 2 -4.75 -23.68 -19.37
CA ASN A 2 -4.21 -23.93 -18.04
C ASN A 2 -4.61 -22.73 -17.19
N TYR A 3 -5.77 -22.79 -16.53
CA TYR A 3 -6.11 -21.83 -15.48
C TYR A 3 -5.17 -22.14 -14.31
N LYS A 4 -3.95 -21.61 -14.37
CA LYS A 4 -3.16 -21.46 -13.16
C LYS A 4 -3.99 -20.59 -12.23
N ASN A 5 -4.45 -21.16 -11.12
CA ASN A 5 -5.11 -20.47 -10.00
C ASN A 5 -4.14 -19.48 -9.33
N GLU A 6 -3.43 -18.66 -10.11
CA GLU A 6 -2.63 -17.57 -9.58
C GLU A 6 -3.64 -16.46 -9.24
N LEU A 7 -3.70 -16.13 -7.96
CA LEU A 7 -4.52 -15.01 -7.49
C LEU A 7 -4.01 -13.74 -8.17
N ILE A 8 -4.92 -12.96 -8.73
CA ILE A 8 -4.58 -11.69 -9.37
C ILE A 8 -4.21 -10.70 -8.27
N THR A 9 -2.98 -10.17 -8.34
CA THR A 9 -2.55 -9.04 -7.51
C THR A 9 -3.28 -7.78 -7.99
N VAL A 10 -3.90 -7.06 -7.06
CA VAL A 10 -4.53 -5.76 -7.35
C VAL A 10 -4.11 -4.71 -6.32
N TRP A 11 -4.25 -3.44 -6.69
CA TRP A 11 -4.05 -2.32 -5.79
C TRP A 11 -5.22 -2.15 -4.82
N TYR A 12 -4.90 -1.97 -3.55
CA TYR A 12 -5.83 -1.62 -2.49
C TYR A 12 -5.48 -0.25 -1.92
N HIS A 13 -6.52 0.51 -1.58
CA HIS A 13 -6.42 1.71 -0.77
C HIS A 13 -6.87 1.36 0.65
N ALA A 14 -5.93 1.32 1.58
CA ALA A 14 -6.18 1.11 3.00
C ALA A 14 -6.05 2.43 3.78
N ILE A 15 -6.89 2.60 4.78
CA ILE A 15 -6.83 3.73 5.71
C ILE A 15 -6.54 3.17 7.09
N TYR A 16 -5.48 3.70 7.70
CA TYR A 16 -5.10 3.44 9.08
C TYR A 16 -5.31 4.69 9.93
N MET A 17 -5.62 4.51 11.20
CA MET A 17 -5.41 5.55 12.20
C MET A 17 -4.05 5.32 12.84
N VAL A 18 -3.24 6.37 12.89
CA VAL A 18 -1.90 6.33 13.50
C VAL A 18 -1.74 7.45 14.51
N THR A 19 -0.87 7.24 15.49
CA THR A 19 -0.37 8.31 16.37
C THR A 19 1.01 8.71 15.91
N GLU A 20 1.16 9.97 15.52
CA GLU A 20 2.44 10.52 15.07
C GLU A 20 2.59 11.92 15.66
N ASN A 21 3.70 12.17 16.36
CA ASN A 21 3.93 13.38 17.16
C ASN A 21 2.84 13.64 18.22
N GLY A 22 2.30 12.58 18.83
CA GLY A 22 1.28 12.66 19.88
C GLY A 22 -0.15 12.96 19.38
N ALA A 23 -0.33 13.19 18.07
CA ALA A 23 -1.64 13.42 17.46
C ALA A 23 -2.12 12.18 16.71
N ARG A 24 -3.42 11.87 16.83
CA ARG A 24 -4.06 10.80 16.07
C ARG A 24 -4.52 11.32 14.71
N ARG A 25 -4.09 10.69 13.63
CA ARG A 25 -4.41 11.10 12.25
C ARG A 25 -4.76 9.92 11.37
N GLU A 26 -5.49 10.18 10.29
CA GLU A 26 -5.66 9.21 9.21
C GLU A 26 -4.38 9.10 8.40
N TYR A 27 -4.05 7.89 8.00
CA TYR A 27 -2.90 7.53 7.21
C TYR A 27 -3.39 6.66 6.05
N PRO A 28 -3.66 7.27 4.87
CA PRO A 28 -3.97 6.53 3.67
C PRO A 28 -2.70 5.89 3.13
N ILE A 29 -2.80 4.63 2.70
CA ILE A 29 -1.70 3.88 2.09
C ILE A 29 -2.23 3.02 0.95
N TYR A 30 -1.48 2.99 -0.14
CA TYR A 30 -1.75 2.09 -1.26
C TYR A 30 -0.82 0.89 -1.19
N THR A 31 -1.37 -0.28 -1.43
CA THR A 31 -0.62 -1.53 -1.35
C THR A 31 -1.18 -2.57 -2.30
N GLN A 32 -0.30 -3.37 -2.89
CA GLN A 32 -0.69 -4.50 -3.69
C GLN A 32 -0.96 -5.72 -2.82
N GLY A 33 -1.99 -6.49 -3.16
CA GLY A 33 -2.28 -7.73 -2.49
C GLY A 33 -3.17 -8.65 -3.32
N ASN A 34 -3.21 -9.91 -2.91
CA ASN A 34 -4.09 -10.92 -3.51
C ASN A 34 -5.44 -11.01 -2.80
N SER A 35 -5.59 -10.32 -1.67
CA SER A 35 -6.82 -10.18 -0.90
C SER A 35 -6.74 -8.93 -0.02
N GLU A 36 -7.89 -8.47 0.46
CA GLU A 36 -7.97 -7.35 1.40
C GLU A 36 -7.17 -7.59 2.69
N ILE A 37 -7.17 -8.83 3.20
CA ILE A 37 -6.45 -9.18 4.43
C ILE A 37 -4.94 -9.12 4.21
N ASP A 38 -4.45 -9.71 3.11
CA ASP A 38 -3.04 -9.67 2.72
C ASP A 38 -2.56 -8.22 2.54
N ALA A 39 -3.31 -7.42 1.79
CA ALA A 39 -3.06 -6.00 1.60
C ALA A 39 -3.05 -5.23 2.94
N ALA A 40 -4.05 -5.44 3.79
CA ALA A 40 -4.11 -4.79 5.10
C ALA A 40 -2.86 -5.12 5.95
N VAL A 41 -2.51 -6.39 6.10
CA VAL A 41 -1.35 -6.81 6.90
C VAL A 41 -0.06 -6.20 6.34
N ARG A 42 0.16 -6.25 5.02
CA ARG A 42 1.32 -5.63 4.36
C ARG A 42 1.42 -4.14 4.64
N ALA A 43 0.30 -3.42 4.48
CA ALA A 43 0.24 -1.99 4.78
C ALA A 43 0.58 -1.69 6.25
N ALA A 44 0.05 -2.47 7.20
CA ALA A 44 0.33 -2.27 8.62
C ALA A 44 1.83 -2.47 8.93
N VAL A 45 2.43 -3.54 8.40
CA VAL A 45 3.87 -3.81 8.56
C VAL A 45 4.70 -2.68 7.97
N SER A 46 4.39 -2.26 6.73
CA SER A 46 5.08 -1.15 6.07
C SER A 46 5.00 0.13 6.91
N ILE A 47 3.82 0.53 7.41
CA ILE A 47 3.69 1.71 8.26
C ILE A 47 4.61 1.63 9.49
N THR A 48 4.67 0.46 10.14
CA THR A 48 5.49 0.27 11.34
C THR A 48 6.99 0.20 11.07
N GLU A 49 7.42 -0.31 9.92
CA GLU A 49 8.84 -0.44 9.57
C GLU A 49 9.40 0.85 8.95
N SER A 50 8.61 1.54 8.14
CA SER A 50 9.05 2.73 7.40
C SER A 50 9.09 3.99 8.24
N ASN A 51 8.41 4.04 9.40
CA ASN A 51 8.29 5.25 10.19
C ASN A 51 8.33 5.00 11.70
N SER A 52 9.53 5.09 12.28
CA SER A 52 9.75 4.92 13.72
C SER A 52 9.04 5.97 14.61
N SER A 53 8.55 7.08 14.03
CA SER A 53 7.78 8.10 14.74
C SER A 53 6.27 7.80 14.81
N VAL A 54 5.82 6.77 14.09
CA VAL A 54 4.43 6.32 14.06
C VAL A 54 4.21 5.21 15.09
N SER A 55 3.11 5.31 15.84
CA SER A 55 2.68 4.31 16.82
C SER A 55 1.16 4.13 16.78
N ASN A 56 0.63 3.15 17.54
CA ASN A 56 -0.81 2.88 17.65
C ASN A 56 -1.54 2.68 16.30
N VAL A 57 -0.90 1.97 15.37
CA VAL A 57 -1.45 1.67 14.05
C VAL A 57 -2.72 0.84 14.19
N THR A 58 -3.86 1.42 13.80
CA THR A 58 -5.18 0.79 13.89
C THR A 58 -5.82 0.76 12.52
N PHE A 59 -6.23 -0.42 12.06
CA PHE A 59 -6.99 -0.54 10.81
C PHE A 59 -8.33 0.19 10.88
N LYS A 60 -8.68 0.95 9.84
CA LYS A 60 -9.97 1.64 9.74
C LYS A 60 -10.82 1.11 8.59
N SER A 61 -10.29 1.08 7.39
CA SER A 61 -11.01 0.61 6.21
C SER A 61 -10.06 0.20 5.09
N ILE A 62 -10.55 -0.63 4.19
CA ILE A 62 -9.86 -0.98 2.95
C ILE A 62 -10.88 -1.07 1.82
N ARG A 63 -10.44 -0.77 0.61
CA ARG A 63 -11.15 -1.07 -0.63
C ARG A 63 -10.16 -1.34 -1.74
N ILE A 64 -10.62 -1.94 -2.83
CA ILE A 64 -9.87 -1.96 -4.08
C ILE A 64 -9.66 -0.51 -4.56
N ALA A 65 -8.46 -0.20 -5.03
CA ALA A 65 -8.16 1.08 -5.65
C ALA A 65 -8.99 1.25 -6.93
N SER A 66 -9.38 2.48 -7.24
CA SER A 66 -9.99 2.77 -8.54
C SER A 66 -8.96 2.58 -9.65
N TYR A 67 -9.42 2.36 -10.88
CA TYR A 67 -8.52 2.26 -12.04
C TYR A 67 -7.60 3.48 -12.14
N HIS A 68 -8.13 4.68 -11.93
CA HIS A 68 -7.33 5.90 -11.97
C HIS A 68 -6.24 5.96 -10.89
N GLU A 69 -6.55 5.53 -9.66
CA GLU A 69 -5.55 5.44 -8.58
C GLU A 69 -4.47 4.40 -8.93
N ALA A 70 -4.87 3.23 -9.42
CA ALA A 70 -3.94 2.18 -9.83
C ALA A 70 -3.01 2.63 -10.96
N ASP A 71 -3.56 3.21 -12.03
CA ASP A 71 -2.79 3.70 -13.17
C ASP A 71 -1.78 4.78 -12.76
N THR A 72 -2.17 5.64 -11.81
CA THR A 72 -1.28 6.69 -11.29
C THR A 72 -0.12 6.07 -10.49
N LEU A 73 -0.40 5.08 -9.63
CA LEU A 73 0.61 4.41 -8.82
C LEU A 73 1.59 3.61 -9.67
N ASP A 74 1.10 2.89 -10.69
CA ASP A 74 1.96 2.14 -11.59
C ASP A 74 2.90 3.08 -12.36
N ALA A 75 2.40 4.23 -12.82
CA ALA A 75 3.23 5.25 -13.47
C ALA A 75 4.28 5.87 -12.53
N GLU A 76 3.93 6.09 -11.25
CA GLU A 76 4.89 6.57 -10.25
C GLU A 76 6.00 5.55 -9.97
N LEU A 77 5.64 4.26 -9.86
CA LEU A 77 6.61 3.18 -9.66
C LEU A 77 7.53 2.98 -10.86
N ASP A 78 6.98 3.04 -12.08
CA ASP A 78 7.77 2.97 -13.31
C ASP A 78 8.77 4.14 -13.37
N ALA A 79 8.35 5.35 -12.99
CA ALA A 79 9.24 6.51 -12.94
C ALA A 79 10.38 6.33 -11.94
N ILE A 80 10.11 5.81 -10.73
CA ILE A 80 11.14 5.49 -9.73
C ILE A 80 12.11 4.44 -10.28
N ALA A 81 11.60 3.35 -10.88
CA ALA A 81 12.43 2.29 -11.42
C ALA A 81 13.33 2.79 -12.56
N GLU A 82 12.85 3.72 -13.39
CA GLU A 82 13.69 4.37 -14.41
C GLU A 82 14.79 5.25 -13.81
N GLU A 83 14.52 5.96 -12.71
CA GLU A 83 15.52 6.78 -12.04
C GLU A 83 16.60 5.93 -11.37
N GLU A 84 16.23 4.82 -10.74
CA GLU A 84 17.18 3.87 -10.15
C GLU A 84 18.10 3.25 -11.22
N ASN A 85 17.54 2.81 -12.35
CA ASN A 85 18.33 2.25 -13.46
C ASN A 85 19.28 3.26 -14.14
N LYS A 86 19.00 4.58 -14.07
CA LYS A 86 19.88 5.63 -14.62
C LYS A 86 21.03 5.98 -13.66
N ASN A 87 20.91 5.61 -12.39
CA ASN A 87 21.87 5.93 -11.33
C ASN A 87 22.80 4.74 -10.98
N GLU A 88 22.64 3.59 -11.64
CA GLU A 88 23.56 2.43 -11.63
C GLU A 88 24.61 2.50 -12.77
#